data_AF-A0A5B7C9F0-F1
#
_entry.id   AF-A0A5B7C9F0-F1
#
_cell.length_a   1.000
_cell.length_b   1.000
_cell.length_c   1.000
_cell.angle_alpha   90.00
_cell.angle_beta   90.00
_cell.angle_gamma   90.00
#
_symmetry.space_group_name_H-M   'P 1'
#
loop_
_entity.id
_entity.type
_entity.pdbx_description
1 polymer ?
#
loop_
_entity_poly.entity_id
_entity_poly.type
_entity_poly.pdbx_seq_one_letter_code
_entity_poly.pdbx_strand_id
1 'polypeptide(L)'
;DDAGELVTPTPRVKRILSSPRCLPHIAQAILTGEPSIVEGAAALLKSVVTRNPKAMIRLYSTGAFYFALAYPGSNLLSIAQLFSVTHVHQTFHGGEEAAVSSSLPLAKRSALGGLLPESLLYVLECSGPAAFAAAMVSDS
;
A
#
# COMPACT_ATOMS: atom_id res chain seq x y z
N ASP A 1 -17.04 -13.17 -3.06
CA ASP A 1 -17.07 -14.45 -2.32
C ASP A 1 -15.70 -15.07 -2.49
N ASP A 2 -14.79 -14.69 -1.59
CA ASP A 2 -13.34 -14.67 -1.81
C ASP A 2 -12.65 -15.56 -0.76
N ALA A 3 -12.80 -16.87 -0.91
CA ALA A 3 -12.10 -17.86 -0.09
C ALA A 3 -10.61 -17.93 -0.49
N GLY A 4 -9.86 -16.91 -0.10
CA GLY A 4 -8.78 -17.04 0.89
C GLY A 4 -7.50 -17.82 0.57
N GLU A 5 -7.35 -18.51 -0.56
CA GLU A 5 -6.13 -19.31 -0.74
C GLU A 5 -4.93 -18.51 -1.25
N LEU A 6 -3.81 -18.65 -0.52
CA LEU A 6 -2.49 -18.17 -0.93
C LEU A 6 -1.98 -19.07 -2.05
N VAL A 7 -1.85 -18.53 -3.26
CA VAL A 7 -1.29 -19.28 -4.40
C VAL A 7 0.16 -19.64 -4.09
N THR A 8 0.40 -20.93 -3.84
CA THR A 8 1.73 -21.50 -3.60
C THR A 8 2.09 -22.51 -4.68
N PRO A 9 3.32 -22.45 -5.24
CA PRO A 9 4.32 -21.41 -4.99
C PRO A 9 3.90 -20.05 -5.57
N THR A 10 4.39 -18.96 -4.96
CA THR A 10 4.13 -17.60 -5.47
C THR A 10 4.53 -17.51 -6.95
N PRO A 11 3.68 -16.92 -7.83
CA PRO A 11 3.97 -16.82 -9.26
C PRO A 11 5.35 -16.23 -9.54
N ARG A 12 6.04 -16.78 -10.56
CA ARG A 12 7.42 -16.42 -10.92
C ARG A 12 7.60 -14.91 -11.12
N VAL A 13 6.67 -14.26 -11.80
CA VAL A 13 6.69 -12.81 -12.04
C VAL A 13 6.65 -12.04 -10.72
N LYS A 14 5.72 -12.36 -9.81
CA LYS A 14 5.65 -11.75 -8.48
C LYS A 14 6.95 -11.95 -7.69
N ARG A 15 7.56 -13.14 -7.75
CA ARG A 15 8.85 -13.40 -7.11
C ARG A 15 9.98 -12.51 -7.63
N ILE A 16 10.07 -12.31 -8.95
CA ILE A 16 11.10 -11.45 -9.56
C ILE A 16 10.88 -10.00 -9.15
N LEU A 17 9.65 -9.50 -9.28
CA LEU A 17 9.30 -8.12 -8.94
C LEU A 17 9.45 -7.83 -7.43
N SER A 18 9.26 -8.83 -6.58
CA SER A 18 9.46 -8.72 -5.11
C SER A 18 10.93 -8.83 -4.68
N SER A 19 11.84 -9.06 -5.62
CA SER A 19 13.27 -9.20 -5.32
C SER A 19 13.87 -7.84 -4.92
N PRO A 20 14.94 -7.82 -4.12
CA PRO A 20 15.60 -6.58 -3.72
C PRO A 20 16.21 -5.80 -4.90
N ARG A 21 16.37 -6.45 -6.07
CA ARG A 21 16.86 -5.81 -7.30
C ARG A 21 15.77 -5.17 -8.15
N CYS A 22 14.49 -5.35 -7.79
CA CYS A 22 13.37 -4.84 -8.58
C CYS A 22 12.45 -3.96 -7.75
N LEU A 23 12.01 -4.43 -6.59
CA LEU A 23 10.98 -3.76 -5.79
C LEU A 23 11.33 -2.29 -5.45
N PRO A 24 12.58 -1.95 -5.05
CA PRO A 24 12.94 -0.56 -4.78
C PRO A 24 12.87 0.33 -6.03
N HIS A 25 13.21 -0.18 -7.21
CA HIS A 25 13.15 0.59 -8.45
C HIS A 25 11.72 0.87 -8.89
N ILE A 26 10.80 -0.07 -8.66
CA ILE A 26 9.36 0.17 -8.90
C ILE A 26 8.86 1.26 -7.96
N ALA A 27 9.26 1.25 -6.68
CA ALA A 27 8.92 2.31 -5.73
C ALA A 27 9.49 3.68 -6.16
N GLN A 28 10.76 3.70 -6.56
CA GLN A 28 11.45 4.92 -7.02
C GLN A 28 10.82 5.54 -8.27
N ALA A 29 10.11 4.78 -9.11
CA ALA A 29 9.40 5.32 -10.27
C ALA A 29 8.35 6.37 -9.88
N ILE A 30 7.83 6.33 -8.64
CA ILE A 30 6.92 7.36 -8.11
C ILE A 30 7.61 8.73 -8.03
N LEU A 31 8.92 8.77 -7.80
CA LEU A 31 9.71 10.02 -7.70
C LEU A 31 9.85 10.77 -9.03
N THR A 32 9.44 10.16 -10.15
CA THR A 32 9.41 10.85 -11.45
C THR A 32 8.43 12.02 -11.46
N GLY A 33 7.36 11.95 -10.64
CA GLY A 33 6.29 12.94 -10.62
C GLY A 33 5.41 12.96 -11.88
N GLU A 34 5.71 12.13 -12.88
CA GLU A 34 4.90 12.05 -14.10
C GLU A 34 3.63 11.23 -13.82
N PRO A 35 2.43 11.79 -14.03
CA PRO A 35 1.16 11.15 -13.64
C PRO A 35 0.99 9.71 -14.10
N SER A 36 1.28 9.40 -15.37
CA SER A 36 1.07 8.05 -15.92
C SER A 36 2.03 7.02 -15.33
N ILE A 37 3.30 7.40 -15.10
CA ILE A 37 4.32 6.55 -14.48
C ILE A 37 3.96 6.30 -13.02
N VAL A 38 3.57 7.34 -12.28
CA VAL A 38 3.19 7.22 -10.86
C VAL A 38 1.98 6.30 -10.70
N GLU A 39 0.96 6.47 -11.55
CA GLU A 39 -0.23 5.63 -11.53
C GLU A 39 0.11 4.15 -11.81
N GLY A 40 0.90 3.91 -12.87
CA GLY A 40 1.35 2.57 -13.24
C GLY A 40 2.21 1.92 -12.16
N ALA A 41 3.12 2.68 -11.54
CA ALA A 41 3.97 2.20 -10.44
C ALA A 41 3.15 1.82 -9.21
N ALA A 42 2.21 2.67 -8.79
CA ALA A 42 1.33 2.38 -7.65
C ALA A 42 0.44 1.15 -7.91
N ALA A 43 -0.14 1.03 -9.11
CA ALA A 43 -0.93 -0.12 -9.51
C ALA A 43 -0.09 -1.42 -9.52
N LEU A 44 1.13 -1.36 -10.06
CA LEU A 44 2.03 -2.50 -10.08
C LEU A 44 2.45 -2.92 -8.66
N LEU A 45 2.82 -1.97 -7.81
CA LEU A 45 3.16 -2.24 -6.40
C LEU A 45 1.98 -2.92 -5.69
N LYS A 46 0.76 -2.41 -5.87
CA LYS A 46 -0.46 -3.02 -5.33
C LYS A 46 -0.55 -4.49 -5.76
N SER A 47 -0.47 -4.76 -7.06
CA SER A 47 -0.51 -6.14 -7.58
C SER A 47 0.61 -7.03 -7.04
N VAL A 48 1.81 -6.49 -6.84
CA VAL A 48 2.97 -7.22 -6.30
C VAL A 48 2.75 -7.60 -4.84
N VAL A 49 2.20 -6.70 -4.00
CA VAL A 49 2.00 -6.95 -2.57
C VAL A 49 0.72 -7.71 -2.24
N THR A 50 -0.32 -7.64 -3.08
CA THR A 50 -1.56 -8.40 -2.88
C THR A 50 -1.28 -9.91 -2.84
N ARG A 51 -1.70 -10.56 -1.75
CA ARG A 51 -1.44 -11.99 -1.46
C ARG A 51 0.04 -12.38 -1.52
N ASN A 52 0.93 -11.47 -1.08
CA ASN A 52 2.38 -11.68 -1.10
C ASN A 52 3.02 -11.09 0.17
N PRO A 53 2.95 -11.79 1.32
CA PRO A 53 3.39 -11.26 2.62
C PRO A 53 4.88 -10.89 2.63
N LYS A 54 5.72 -11.63 1.87
CA LYS A 54 7.15 -11.32 1.75
C LYS A 54 7.43 -9.98 1.06
N ALA A 55 6.59 -9.59 0.09
CA ALA A 55 6.71 -8.29 -0.55
C ALA A 55 6.11 -7.18 0.31
N MET A 56 4.97 -7.46 0.96
CA MET A 56 4.30 -6.53 1.88
C MET A 56 5.25 -6.02 2.97
N ILE A 57 5.96 -6.94 3.65
CA ILE A 57 6.92 -6.59 4.72
C ILE A 57 8.07 -5.72 4.18
N ARG A 58 8.55 -6.01 2.95
CA ARG A 58 9.66 -5.26 2.34
C ARG A 58 9.25 -3.91 1.79
N LEU A 59 7.98 -3.71 1.46
CA LEU A 59 7.52 -2.46 0.83
C LEU A 59 7.89 -1.24 1.70
N TYR A 60 7.74 -1.34 3.02
CA TYR A 60 8.08 -0.24 3.94
C TYR A 60 9.54 0.22 3.81
N SER A 61 10.49 -0.71 3.67
CA SER A 61 11.92 -0.35 3.57
C SER A 61 12.33 0.21 2.21
N THR A 62 11.42 0.26 1.22
CA THR A 62 11.72 0.84 -0.10
C THR A 62 11.48 2.35 -0.17
N GLY A 63 10.79 2.93 0.82
CA GLY A 63 10.37 4.34 0.78
C GLY A 63 9.07 4.59 0.00
N ALA A 64 8.43 3.56 -0.57
CA ALA A 64 7.23 3.70 -1.40
C ALA A 64 6.11 4.55 -0.78
N PHE A 65 5.86 4.40 0.53
CA PHE A 65 4.86 5.19 1.25
C PHE A 65 5.19 6.68 1.28
N TYR A 66 6.44 7.02 1.59
CA TYR A 66 6.90 8.41 1.60
C TYR A 66 6.89 9.03 0.21
N PHE A 67 7.33 8.28 -0.81
CA PHE A 67 7.31 8.77 -2.20
C PHE A 67 5.87 9.03 -2.67
N ALA A 68 4.93 8.16 -2.32
CA ALA A 68 3.53 8.33 -2.66
C ALA A 68 2.87 9.52 -1.93
N LEU A 69 3.22 9.77 -0.66
CA LEU A 69 2.73 10.92 0.10
C LEU A 69 3.36 12.25 -0.34
N ALA A 70 4.58 12.21 -0.87
CA ALA A 70 5.26 13.39 -1.42
C ALA A 70 4.82 13.73 -2.85
N TYR A 71 3.97 12.90 -3.47
CA TYR A 71 3.52 13.12 -4.84
C TYR A 71 2.51 14.28 -4.90
N PRO A 72 2.78 15.36 -5.67
CA PRO A 72 1.92 16.56 -5.68
C PRO A 72 0.75 16.48 -6.68
N GLY A 73 0.61 15.38 -7.42
CA GLY A 73 -0.45 15.25 -8.43
C GLY A 73 -1.80 14.84 -7.83
N SER A 74 -2.87 15.05 -8.59
CA SER A 74 -4.25 14.76 -8.15
C SER A 74 -4.77 13.37 -8.56
N ASN A 75 -4.05 12.64 -9.42
CA ASN A 75 -4.34 11.26 -9.85
C ASN A 75 -3.99 10.22 -8.76
N LEU A 76 -4.58 10.39 -7.58
CA LEU A 76 -4.22 9.63 -6.38
C LEU A 76 -4.94 8.29 -6.26
N LEU A 77 -5.82 7.91 -7.18
CA LEU A 77 -6.64 6.70 -7.05
C LEU A 77 -5.80 5.42 -6.90
N SER A 78 -4.79 5.24 -7.75
CA SER A 78 -3.93 4.06 -7.69
C SER A 78 -3.06 4.03 -6.43
N ILE A 79 -2.62 5.20 -5.95
CA ILE A 79 -1.92 5.34 -4.66
C ILE A 79 -2.87 4.98 -3.51
N ALA A 80 -4.09 5.50 -3.52
CA ALA A 80 -5.09 5.22 -2.48
C ALA A 80 -5.46 3.73 -2.44
N GLN A 81 -5.56 3.08 -3.61
CA GLN A 81 -5.78 1.63 -3.68
C GLN A 81 -4.59 0.83 -3.14
N LEU A 82 -3.36 1.25 -3.42
CA LEU A 82 -2.16 0.66 -2.80
C LEU A 82 -2.22 0.82 -1.29
N PHE A 83 -2.50 2.04 -0.79
CA PHE A 83 -2.63 2.34 0.62
C PHE A 83 -3.70 1.48 1.29
N SER A 84 -4.89 1.36 0.70
CA SER A 84 -5.98 0.52 1.23
C SER A 84 -5.54 -0.94 1.37
N VAL A 85 -4.93 -1.53 0.34
CA VAL A 85 -4.44 -2.92 0.39
C VAL A 85 -3.37 -3.09 1.46
N THR A 86 -2.44 -2.15 1.58
CA THR A 86 -1.41 -2.20 2.64
C THR A 86 -2.00 -1.96 4.02
N HIS A 87 -2.98 -1.08 4.17
CA HIS A 87 -3.57 -0.76 5.46
C HIS A 87 -4.31 -1.96 6.06
N VAL A 88 -5.10 -2.65 5.23
CA VAL A 88 -5.94 -3.78 5.65
C VAL A 88 -5.14 -5.06 5.87
N HIS A 89 -4.09 -5.28 5.06
CA HIS A 89 -3.38 -6.57 5.03
C HIS A 89 -1.96 -6.54 5.58
N GLN A 90 -1.43 -5.39 5.95
CA GLN A 90 -0.11 -5.33 6.58
C GLN A 90 -0.22 -5.79 8.04
N THR A 91 0.52 -6.83 8.38
CA THR A 91 0.69 -7.29 9.76
C THR A 91 1.79 -6.44 10.39
N PHE A 92 1.46 -5.27 10.92
CA PHE A 92 2.37 -4.51 11.74
C PHE A 92 2.44 -5.23 13.10
N HIS A 93 3.65 -5.61 13.55
CA HIS A 93 3.98 -6.54 14.65
C HIS A 93 4.05 -8.03 14.24
N GLY A 94 5.26 -8.60 14.33
CA GLY A 94 5.60 -9.97 13.89
C GLY A 94 5.20 -11.05 14.89
N GLY A 95 3.90 -11.26 15.11
CA GLY A 95 3.39 -12.30 16.00
C GLY A 95 1.92 -12.64 15.75
N GLU A 96 1.41 -13.58 16.56
CA GLU A 96 0.06 -14.17 16.57
C GLU A 96 -1.10 -13.15 16.57
N GLU A 97 -0.83 -11.89 16.91
CA GLU A 97 -1.77 -10.75 16.86
C GLU A 97 -2.15 -10.31 15.44
N ALA A 98 -1.48 -10.80 14.40
CA ALA A 98 -1.81 -10.54 13.00
C ALA A 98 -3.25 -10.95 12.61
N ALA A 99 -3.85 -11.90 13.34
CA ALA A 99 -5.24 -12.33 13.14
C ALA A 99 -6.28 -11.34 13.68
N VAL A 100 -5.85 -10.27 14.38
CA VAL A 100 -6.77 -9.33 15.06
C VAL A 100 -6.40 -7.86 14.79
N SER A 101 -5.90 -7.52 13.59
CA SER A 101 -5.60 -6.12 13.25
C SER A 101 -6.79 -5.17 13.49
N SER A 102 -8.04 -5.67 13.39
CA SER A 102 -9.27 -4.92 13.69
C SER A 102 -9.49 -4.58 15.17
N SER A 103 -8.79 -5.21 16.13
CA SER A 103 -8.87 -4.84 17.56
C SER A 103 -7.84 -3.78 17.96
N LEU A 104 -6.82 -3.57 17.13
CA LEU A 104 -5.81 -2.54 17.36
C LEU A 104 -6.37 -1.15 17.02
N PRO A 105 -5.91 -0.08 17.71
CA PRO A 105 -6.15 1.29 17.27
C PRO A 105 -5.70 1.49 15.83
N LEU A 106 -6.42 2.32 15.07
CA LEU A 106 -6.24 2.49 13.62
C LEU A 106 -4.80 2.86 13.24
N ALA A 107 -4.18 3.74 14.04
CA ALA A 107 -2.78 4.15 13.91
C ALA A 107 -1.74 3.04 14.15
N LYS A 108 -2.13 1.86 14.64
CA LYS A 108 -1.22 0.72 14.88
C LYS A 108 -1.41 -0.44 13.89
N ARG A 109 -2.36 -0.33 12.95
CA ARG A 109 -2.73 -1.42 12.03
C ARG A 109 -1.80 -1.58 10.85
N SER A 110 -1.05 -0.54 10.46
CA SER A 110 -0.15 -0.58 9.31
C SER A 110 0.92 0.50 9.39
N ALA A 111 1.87 0.49 8.44
CA ALA A 111 2.87 1.55 8.33
C ALA A 111 2.26 2.95 8.10
N LEU A 112 1.05 3.04 7.56
CA LEU A 112 0.37 4.31 7.35
C LEU A 112 -0.03 4.99 8.66
N GLY A 113 -0.15 4.24 9.76
CA GLY A 113 -0.56 4.75 11.05
C GLY A 113 0.38 5.80 11.67
N GLY A 114 1.66 5.74 11.32
CA GLY A 114 2.65 6.77 11.69
C GLY A 114 2.83 7.88 10.66
N LEU A 115 2.14 7.80 9.51
CA LEU A 115 2.35 8.69 8.37
C LEU A 115 1.14 9.59 8.07
N LEU A 116 -0.06 9.13 8.43
CA LEU A 116 -1.31 9.80 8.13
C LEU A 116 -2.10 10.15 9.40
N PRO A 117 -2.81 11.29 9.42
CA PRO A 117 -3.85 11.57 10.40
C PRO A 117 -4.88 10.44 10.51
N GLU A 118 -5.38 10.19 11.73
CA GLU A 118 -6.34 9.13 12.00
C GLU A 118 -7.66 9.30 11.24
N SER A 119 -8.08 10.55 10.98
CA SER A 119 -9.26 10.86 10.16
C SER A 119 -9.15 10.33 8.73
N LEU A 120 -7.96 10.43 8.11
CA LEU A 120 -7.73 9.96 6.75
C LEU A 120 -7.64 8.44 6.68
N LEU A 121 -7.03 7.80 7.69
CA LEU A 121 -7.08 6.35 7.83
C LEU A 121 -8.52 5.86 7.97
N TYR A 122 -9.36 6.60 8.71
CA TYR A 122 -10.76 6.26 8.90
C TYR A 122 -11.53 6.34 7.58
N VAL A 123 -11.34 7.41 6.80
CA VAL A 123 -11.91 7.52 5.44
C VAL A 123 -11.45 6.36 4.56
N LEU A 124 -10.17 6.00 4.60
CA LEU A 124 -9.62 4.90 3.81
C LEU A 124 -10.25 3.55 4.14
N GLU A 125 -10.53 3.28 5.42
CA GLU A 125 -11.12 2.01 5.88
C GLU A 125 -12.64 1.97 5.66
N CYS A 126 -13.36 3.05 6.02
CA CYS A 126 -14.82 3.06 6.01
C CYS A 126 -15.44 3.48 4.67
N SER A 127 -14.80 4.41 3.95
CA SER A 127 -15.32 4.98 2.70
C SER A 127 -14.52 4.53 1.47
N GLY A 128 -13.35 3.93 1.68
CA GLY A 128 -12.54 3.31 0.65
C GLY A 128 -11.60 4.26 -0.10
N PRO A 129 -10.81 3.71 -1.04
CA PRO A 129 -9.70 4.43 -1.67
C PRO A 129 -10.14 5.61 -2.56
N ALA A 130 -11.30 5.54 -3.19
CA ALA A 130 -11.81 6.64 -4.01
C ALA A 130 -12.18 7.87 -3.17
N ALA A 131 -12.86 7.65 -2.04
CA ALA A 131 -13.20 8.72 -1.10
C ALA A 131 -11.94 9.33 -0.46
N PHE A 132 -10.96 8.49 -0.10
CA PHE A 132 -9.66 8.95 0.39
C PHE A 132 -8.95 9.84 -0.64
N ALA A 133 -8.86 9.41 -1.90
CA ALA A 133 -8.23 10.20 -2.95
C ALA A 133 -8.93 11.55 -3.15
N ALA A 134 -10.27 11.58 -3.15
CA ALA A 134 -11.03 12.81 -3.25
C ALA A 134 -10.80 13.76 -2.06
N ALA A 135 -10.73 13.21 -0.83
CA ALA A 135 -10.44 13.98 0.36
C ALA A 135 -9.06 14.63 0.30
N MET A 136 -8.04 13.91 -0.20
CA MET A 136 -6.67 14.43 -0.30
C MET A 136 -6.53 15.55 -1.34
N VAL A 137 -7.26 15.46 -2.45
CA VAL A 137 -7.27 16.52 -3.47
C VAL A 137 -8.04 17.75 -3.01
N SER A 138 -9.09 17.57 -2.19
CA SER A 138 -9.92 18.69 -1.71
C SER A 138 -9.23 19.57 -0.67
N ASP A 139 -8.18 19.06 -0.03
CA ASP A 139 -7.39 19.74 1.02
C ASP A 139 -6.13 20.44 0.47
N SER A 140 -5.94 20.44 -0.87
CA SER A 140 -4.81 21.04 -1.59
C SER A 140 -5.21 22.35 -2.27
#